data_AF-A0A968XAY9-F1
#
_entry.id   AF-A0A968XAY9-F1
#
_cell.length_a   1.000
_cell.length_b   1.000
_cell.length_c   1.000
_cell.angle_alpha   90.00
_cell.angle_beta   90.00
_cell.angle_gamma   90.00
#
_symmetry.space_group_name_H-M   'P 1'
#
loop_
_entity.id
_entity.type
_entity.pdbx_description
1 polymer ?
#
loop_
_entity_poly.entity_id
_entity_poly.type
_entity_poly.pdbx_seq_one_letter_code
_entity_poly.pdbx_strand_id
1 'polypeptide(L)'
;MGDRVAEDVALARLVKQAGFNSQYWLGAKIARLRMYQNWSALWEGWTKVLYVGANRSVAMMVLLGGLMLLLYSVPGGVAIALAFHAPHWTGTDLGLLALMVGAWGLHYQMRHSIALALDSQTKYWWLQGLGGILVAGMAIASVLKTETGWGWTWRGRQLEE
;
A
#
# COMPACT_ATOMS: atom_id res chain seq x y z
N MET A 1 -26.79 1.55 10.52
CA MET A 1 -25.90 2.70 10.20
C MET A 1 -24.42 2.33 10.16
N GLY A 2 -23.97 1.19 10.71
CA GLY A 2 -22.54 0.83 10.79
C GLY A 2 -21.97 0.01 9.63
N ASP A 3 -22.70 -0.19 8.54
CA ASP A 3 -22.33 -1.10 7.44
C ASP A 3 -21.84 -0.39 6.18
N ARG A 4 -21.82 0.96 6.17
CA ARG A 4 -21.26 1.74 5.05
C ARG A 4 -19.73 1.72 5.09
N VAL A 5 -19.14 1.40 3.95
CA VAL A 5 -17.69 1.50 3.75
C VAL A 5 -17.27 2.96 3.77
N ALA A 6 -16.66 3.39 4.88
CA ALA A 6 -16.11 4.74 5.11
C ALA A 6 -17.09 5.81 5.65
N GLU A 7 -17.65 5.55 6.84
CA GLU A 7 -18.39 6.54 7.64
C GLU A 7 -17.58 7.83 7.88
N ASP A 8 -16.26 7.70 8.07
CA ASP A 8 -15.32 8.82 8.22
C ASP A 8 -15.27 9.73 6.99
N VAL A 9 -15.29 9.17 5.79
CA VAL A 9 -15.35 9.93 4.53
C VAL A 9 -16.71 10.62 4.39
N ALA A 10 -17.81 9.95 4.75
CA ALA A 10 -19.14 10.55 4.71
C ALA A 10 -19.24 11.75 5.67
N LEU A 11 -18.73 11.60 6.90
CA LEU A 11 -18.65 12.70 7.86
C LEU A 11 -17.78 13.85 7.33
N ALA A 12 -16.60 13.55 6.76
CA ALA A 12 -15.73 14.57 6.18
C ALA A 12 -16.40 15.35 5.05
N ARG A 13 -17.20 14.67 4.21
CA ARG A 13 -18.00 15.33 3.15
C ARG A 13 -19.06 16.27 3.74
N LEU A 14 -19.78 15.84 4.78
CA LEU A 14 -20.77 16.67 5.46
C LEU A 14 -20.13 17.92 6.10
N VAL A 15 -18.99 17.77 6.77
CA VAL A 15 -18.23 18.88 7.35
C VAL A 15 -17.84 19.90 6.28
N LYS A 16 -17.36 19.43 5.12
CA LYS A 16 -17.00 20.30 3.99
C LYS A 16 -18.21 20.98 3.36
N GLN A 17 -19.33 20.27 3.20
CA GLN A 17 -20.58 20.83 2.68
C GLN A 17 -21.16 21.91 3.61
N ALA A 18 -20.96 21.77 4.92
CA ALA A 18 -21.36 22.77 5.92
C ALA A 18 -20.43 24.00 5.97
N GLY A 19 -19.43 24.10 5.07
CA GLY A 19 -18.54 25.26 4.96
C GLY A 19 -17.36 25.24 5.94
N PHE A 20 -17.16 24.17 6.69
CA PHE A 20 -16.03 24.04 7.61
C PHE A 20 -14.77 23.53 6.91
N ASN A 21 -13.61 23.88 7.49
CA ASN A 21 -12.30 23.41 7.03
C ASN A 21 -11.82 22.22 7.86
N SER A 22 -11.18 21.27 7.20
CA SER A 22 -10.47 20.15 7.82
C SER A 22 -8.98 20.34 7.61
N GLN A 23 -8.21 20.26 8.68
CA GLN A 23 -6.74 20.30 8.64
C GLN A 23 -6.20 18.97 9.16
N TYR A 24 -5.14 18.48 8.53
CA TYR A 24 -4.44 17.29 8.99
C TYR A 24 -3.24 17.70 9.84
N TRP A 25 -3.17 17.15 11.04
CA TRP A 25 -2.05 17.34 11.95
C TRP A 25 -1.38 16.00 12.22
N LEU A 26 -0.05 16.00 12.30
CA LEU A 26 0.71 14.79 12.59
C LEU A 26 0.59 14.41 14.07
N GLY A 27 -0.33 13.49 14.36
CA GLY A 27 -0.61 13.02 15.73
C GLY A 27 0.32 11.90 16.23
N ALA A 28 1.56 11.80 15.74
CA ALA A 28 2.44 10.65 16.01
C ALA A 28 2.74 10.42 17.51
N LYS A 29 2.69 11.49 18.34
CA LYS A 29 2.91 11.44 19.78
C LYS A 29 1.63 11.48 20.63
N ILE A 30 0.46 11.54 19.99
CA ILE A 30 -0.82 11.73 20.68
C ILE A 30 -1.42 10.38 21.10
N ALA A 31 -1.33 9.36 20.24
CA ALA A 31 -1.86 8.03 20.52
C ALA A 31 -1.11 6.96 19.73
N ARG A 32 -1.06 5.74 20.29
CA ARG A 32 -0.58 4.54 19.59
C ARG A 32 -1.77 3.65 19.25
N LEU A 33 -1.94 3.33 17.97
CA LEU A 33 -3.08 2.56 17.46
C LEU A 33 -2.58 1.25 16.84
N ARG A 34 -3.23 0.13 17.19
CA ARG A 34 -3.07 -1.15 16.49
C ARG A 34 -4.39 -1.53 15.83
N MET A 35 -4.62 -0.97 14.63
CA MET A 35 -5.88 -1.15 13.90
C MET A 35 -6.10 -2.60 13.44
N TYR A 36 -5.02 -3.26 13.02
CA TYR A 36 -5.03 -4.65 12.58
C TYR A 36 -4.29 -5.53 13.58
N GLN A 37 -4.99 -6.50 14.13
CA GLN A 37 -4.44 -7.41 15.15
C GLN A 37 -3.75 -8.63 14.52
N ASN A 38 -4.22 -9.06 13.35
CA ASN A 38 -3.71 -10.21 12.61
C ASN A 38 -3.73 -9.95 11.09
N TRP A 39 -3.15 -10.88 10.34
CA TRP A 39 -3.05 -10.79 8.88
C TRP A 39 -4.42 -10.77 8.18
N SER A 40 -5.36 -11.60 8.64
CA SER A 40 -6.71 -11.69 8.07
C SER A 40 -7.44 -10.35 8.17
N ALA A 41 -7.40 -9.69 9.33
CA ALA A 41 -7.99 -8.38 9.53
C ALA A 41 -7.33 -7.28 8.69
N LEU A 42 -6.00 -7.37 8.48
CA LEU A 42 -5.29 -6.45 7.59
C LEU A 42 -5.74 -6.62 6.15
N TRP A 43 -5.77 -7.86 5.67
CA TRP A 43 -6.21 -8.18 4.31
C TRP A 43 -7.64 -7.73 4.06
N GLU A 44 -8.57 -8.09 4.95
CA GLU A 44 -9.97 -7.66 4.91
C GLU A 44 -10.09 -6.13 4.93
N GLY A 45 -9.36 -5.45 5.81
CA GLY A 45 -9.41 -4.00 5.95
C GLY A 45 -8.89 -3.22 4.76
N TRP A 46 -7.84 -3.69 4.09
CA TRP A 46 -7.33 -3.05 2.87
C TRP A 46 -8.22 -3.37 1.67
N THR A 47 -8.58 -4.65 1.49
CA THR A 47 -9.37 -5.09 0.33
C THR A 47 -10.79 -4.53 0.33
N LYS A 48 -11.36 -4.16 1.48
CA LYS A 48 -12.67 -3.49 1.51
C LYS A 48 -12.64 -2.03 1.06
N VAL A 49 -11.51 -1.32 1.24
CA VAL A 49 -11.42 0.13 1.04
C VAL A 49 -10.80 0.50 -0.30
N LEU A 50 -9.79 -0.25 -0.77
CA LEU A 50 -8.96 0.17 -1.91
C LEU A 50 -9.77 0.54 -3.16
N TYR A 51 -10.62 -0.37 -3.65
CA TYR A 51 -11.40 -0.15 -4.87
C TYR A 51 -12.48 0.91 -4.72
N VAL A 52 -13.18 0.93 -3.58
CA VAL A 52 -14.17 1.97 -3.24
C VAL A 52 -13.49 3.35 -3.16
N GLY A 53 -12.31 3.42 -2.55
CA GLY A 53 -11.51 4.64 -2.44
C GLY A 53 -10.99 5.15 -3.80
N ALA A 54 -10.77 4.24 -4.76
CA ALA A 54 -10.48 4.60 -6.15
C ALA A 54 -11.73 4.89 -6.99
N ASN A 55 -12.88 5.13 -6.34
CA ASN A 55 -14.16 5.40 -6.99
C ASN A 55 -14.56 4.31 -8.00
N ARG A 56 -14.30 3.04 -7.64
CA ARG A 56 -14.56 1.86 -8.48
C ARG A 56 -13.89 1.93 -9.86
N SER A 57 -12.71 2.55 -9.95
CA SER A 57 -11.94 2.62 -11.20
C SER A 57 -10.95 1.45 -11.29
N VAL A 58 -11.22 0.51 -12.21
CA VAL A 58 -10.29 -0.60 -12.52
C VAL A 58 -8.97 -0.06 -13.06
N ALA A 59 -9.01 0.98 -13.89
CA ALA A 59 -7.80 1.63 -14.42
C ALA A 59 -6.90 2.16 -13.29
N MET A 60 -7.49 2.78 -12.27
CA MET A 60 -6.73 3.26 -11.10
C MET A 60 -6.14 2.09 -10.28
N MET A 61 -6.85 0.97 -10.17
CA MET A 61 -6.32 -0.24 -9.50
C MET A 61 -5.17 -0.88 -10.26
N VAL A 62 -5.27 -0.97 -11.59
CA VAL A 62 -4.17 -1.44 -12.45
C VAL A 62 -2.97 -0.52 -12.34
N LEU A 63 -3.20 0.80 -12.39
CA LEU A 63 -2.13 1.80 -12.22
C LEU A 63 -1.49 1.67 -10.84
N LEU A 64 -2.28 1.56 -9.77
CA LEU A 64 -1.78 1.35 -8.40
C LEU A 64 -0.93 0.08 -8.33
N GLY A 65 -1.46 -1.07 -8.75
CA GLY A 65 -0.74 -2.34 -8.71
C GLY A 65 0.53 -2.31 -9.54
N GLY A 66 0.46 -1.80 -10.77
CA GLY A 66 1.61 -1.65 -11.67
C GLY A 66 2.69 -0.74 -11.10
N LEU A 67 2.30 0.41 -10.54
CA LEU A 67 3.24 1.35 -9.92
C LEU A 67 3.88 0.76 -8.66
N MET A 68 3.11 0.04 -7.83
CA MET A 68 3.65 -0.62 -6.64
C MET A 68 4.63 -1.74 -7.00
N LEU A 69 4.34 -2.53 -8.04
CA LEU A 69 5.27 -3.53 -8.56
C LEU A 69 6.53 -2.87 -9.12
N LEU A 70 6.37 -1.86 -9.99
CA LEU A 70 7.47 -1.17 -10.65
C LEU A 70 8.41 -0.49 -9.65
N LEU A 71 7.86 0.23 -8.67
CA LEU A 71 8.68 0.97 -7.72
C LEU A 71 9.32 0.03 -6.71
N TYR A 72 8.56 -0.90 -6.11
CA TYR A 72 9.06 -1.64 -4.96
C TYR A 72 9.61 -3.03 -5.30
N SER A 73 9.02 -3.72 -6.27
CA SER A 73 9.29 -5.15 -6.53
C SER A 73 10.30 -5.35 -7.66
N VAL A 74 10.16 -4.58 -8.76
CA VAL A 74 11.05 -4.68 -9.93
C VAL A 74 12.52 -4.46 -9.58
N PRO A 75 12.91 -3.47 -8.75
CA PRO A 75 14.33 -3.27 -8.47
C PRO A 75 15.00 -4.48 -7.82
N GLY A 76 14.28 -5.14 -6.89
CA GLY A 76 14.77 -6.38 -6.28
C GLY A 76 14.76 -7.56 -7.24
N GLY A 77 13.72 -7.70 -8.06
CA GLY A 77 13.64 -8.76 -9.07
C GLY A 77 14.77 -8.67 -10.10
N VAL A 78 15.07 -7.47 -10.59
CA VAL A 78 16.18 -7.22 -11.53
C VAL A 78 17.52 -7.51 -10.88
N ALA A 79 17.76 -7.05 -9.65
CA ALA A 79 19.01 -7.34 -8.93
C ALA A 79 19.23 -8.85 -8.74
N ILE A 80 18.17 -9.61 -8.40
CA ILE A 80 18.23 -11.07 -8.28
C ILE A 80 18.51 -11.71 -9.64
N ALA A 81 17.84 -11.28 -10.72
CA ALA A 81 18.06 -11.82 -12.06
C ALA A 81 19.50 -11.61 -12.54
N LEU A 82 20.08 -10.43 -12.29
CA LEU A 82 21.48 -10.12 -12.62
C LEU A 82 22.48 -11.01 -11.85
N ALA A 83 22.16 -11.38 -10.61
CA ALA A 83 23.00 -12.30 -9.83
C ALA A 83 23.09 -13.70 -10.47
N PHE A 84 22.01 -14.18 -11.09
CA PHE A 84 22.00 -15.44 -11.83
C PHE A 84 22.62 -15.35 -13.24
N HIS A 85 22.89 -14.14 -13.73
CA HIS A 85 23.56 -13.90 -15.01
C HIS A 85 25.09 -14.00 -14.93
N ALA A 86 25.66 -14.17 -13.73
CA ALA A 86 27.10 -14.38 -13.55
C ALA A 86 27.54 -15.72 -14.18
N PRO A 87 28.67 -15.79 -14.91
CA PRO A 87 29.79 -14.85 -14.88
C PRO A 87 29.87 -13.87 -16.07
N HIS A 88 28.85 -13.78 -16.91
CA HIS A 88 28.89 -12.98 -18.16
C HIS A 88 28.56 -11.50 -17.95
N TRP A 89 29.11 -10.89 -16.90
CA TRP A 89 28.80 -9.50 -16.58
C TRP A 89 29.38 -8.54 -17.62
N THR A 90 28.47 -7.74 -18.18
CA THR A 90 28.77 -6.67 -19.12
C THR A 90 28.75 -5.31 -18.40
N GLY A 91 29.28 -4.26 -19.06
CA GLY A 91 29.20 -2.89 -18.51
C GLY A 91 27.76 -2.40 -18.29
N THR A 92 26.81 -2.90 -19.09
CA THR A 92 25.37 -2.63 -18.93
C THR A 92 24.81 -3.27 -17.67
N ASP A 93 25.25 -4.48 -17.31
CA ASP A 93 24.81 -5.17 -16.08
C ASP A 93 25.27 -4.42 -14.84
N LEU A 94 26.50 -3.90 -14.86
CA LEU A 94 27.04 -3.06 -13.78
C LEU A 94 26.27 -1.75 -13.65
N GLY A 95 25.90 -1.13 -14.78
CA GLY A 95 25.08 0.08 -14.80
C GLY A 95 23.68 -0.15 -14.23
N LEU A 96 23.03 -1.25 -14.62
CA LEU A 96 21.73 -1.65 -14.08
C LEU A 96 21.81 -1.96 -12.58
N LEU A 97 22.82 -2.70 -12.15
CA LEU A 97 23.04 -3.01 -10.73
C LEU A 97 23.22 -1.72 -9.91
N ALA A 98 24.03 -0.78 -10.39
CA ALA A 98 24.21 0.52 -9.72
C ALA A 98 22.89 1.30 -9.61
N LEU A 99 22.06 1.28 -10.66
CA LEU A 99 20.74 1.90 -10.64
C LEU A 99 19.82 1.24 -9.59
N MET A 100 19.80 -0.09 -9.51
CA MET A 100 18.96 -0.82 -8.54
C MET A 100 19.41 -0.55 -7.09
N VAL A 101 20.73 -0.54 -6.85
CA VAL A 101 21.30 -0.18 -5.55
C VAL A 101 20.94 1.25 -5.16
N GLY A 102 21.02 2.19 -6.11
CA GLY A 102 20.59 3.58 -5.91
C GLY A 102 19.10 3.69 -5.55
N ALA A 103 18.23 2.96 -6.25
CA ALA A 103 16.79 2.92 -5.94
C ALA A 103 16.51 2.39 -4.53
N TRP A 104 17.20 1.32 -4.10
CA TRP A 104 17.10 0.83 -2.73
C TRP A 104 17.62 1.82 -1.68
N GLY A 105 18.71 2.54 -1.98
CA GLY A 105 19.20 3.62 -1.13
C GLY A 105 18.14 4.71 -0.91
N LEU A 106 17.49 5.15 -1.98
CA LEU A 106 16.41 6.15 -1.91
C LEU A 106 15.22 5.64 -1.10
N HIS A 107 14.81 4.39 -1.30
CA HIS A 107 13.71 3.80 -0.54
C HIS A 107 14.02 3.67 0.94
N TYR A 108 15.25 3.26 1.28
CA TYR A 108 15.69 3.22 2.66
C TYR A 108 15.65 4.62 3.29
N GLN A 109 16.14 5.64 2.56
CA GLN A 109 16.09 7.02 3.03
C GLN A 109 14.65 7.49 3.28
N MET A 110 13.72 7.23 2.36
CA MET A 110 12.29 7.52 2.56
C MET A 110 11.74 6.79 3.78
N ARG A 111 12.03 5.49 3.92
CA ARG A 111 11.56 4.68 5.06
C ARG A 111 12.12 5.19 6.39
N HIS A 112 13.37 5.62 6.40
CA HIS A 112 14.04 6.21 7.56
C HIS A 112 13.41 7.55 7.96
N SER A 113 13.18 8.45 7.00
CA SER A 113 12.49 9.71 7.26
C SER A 113 11.07 9.51 7.83
N ILE A 114 10.32 8.55 7.30
CA ILE A 114 9.00 8.17 7.82
C ILE A 114 9.11 7.58 9.23
N ALA A 115 10.13 6.75 9.49
CA ALA A 115 10.36 6.17 10.80
C ALA A 115 10.63 7.23 11.86
N LEU A 116 11.42 8.27 11.53
CA LEU A 116 11.67 9.40 12.41
C LEU A 116 10.41 10.25 12.64
N ALA A 117 9.61 10.47 11.59
CA ALA A 117 8.38 11.27 11.70
C ALA A 117 7.25 10.56 12.47
N LEU A 118 7.14 9.22 12.34
CA LEU A 118 6.03 8.43 12.87
C LEU A 118 6.39 7.51 14.05
N ASP A 119 7.61 7.61 14.59
CA ASP A 119 8.12 6.69 15.64
C ASP A 119 7.92 5.20 15.26
N SER A 120 8.25 4.88 14.00
CA SER A 120 8.01 3.55 13.41
C SER A 120 9.31 2.77 13.23
N GLN A 121 9.26 1.43 13.35
CA GLN A 121 10.45 0.58 13.24
C GLN A 121 10.89 0.36 11.79
N THR A 122 12.20 0.45 11.52
CA THR A 122 12.79 0.18 10.20
C THR A 122 13.19 -1.28 9.99
N LYS A 123 13.02 -2.16 11.00
CA LYS A 123 13.53 -3.55 11.00
C LYS A 123 13.22 -4.36 9.72
N TYR A 124 12.04 -4.15 9.14
CA TYR A 124 11.55 -4.90 7.98
C TYR A 124 11.66 -4.13 6.65
N TRP A 125 12.54 -3.12 6.57
CA TRP A 125 12.69 -2.28 5.38
C TRP A 125 13.02 -3.09 4.11
N TRP A 126 13.81 -4.16 4.25
CA TRP A 126 14.24 -5.04 3.15
C TRP A 126 13.09 -5.86 2.54
N LEU A 127 11.95 -6.00 3.24
CA LEU A 127 10.75 -6.66 2.73
C LEU A 127 9.90 -5.78 1.80
N GLN A 128 10.36 -4.57 1.47
CA GLN A 128 9.62 -3.65 0.61
C GLN A 128 9.19 -4.27 -0.73
N GLY A 129 10.02 -5.13 -1.32
CA GLY A 129 9.71 -5.78 -2.60
C GLY A 129 8.51 -6.71 -2.48
N LEU A 130 8.43 -7.45 -1.38
CA LEU A 130 7.24 -8.24 -1.05
C LEU A 130 6.02 -7.34 -0.83
N GLY A 131 6.21 -6.16 -0.22
CA GLY A 131 5.16 -5.16 -0.04
C GLY A 131 4.49 -4.73 -1.34
N GLY A 132 5.26 -4.47 -2.40
CA GLY A 132 4.72 -4.11 -3.71
C GLY A 132 3.85 -5.21 -4.32
N ILE A 133 4.31 -6.45 -4.25
CA ILE A 133 3.54 -7.64 -4.69
C ILE A 133 2.25 -7.78 -3.89
N LEU A 134 2.32 -7.62 -2.55
CA LEU A 134 1.16 -7.73 -1.68
C LEU A 134 0.11 -6.66 -1.98
N VAL A 135 0.51 -5.40 -2.19
CA VAL A 135 -0.43 -4.32 -2.51
C VAL A 135 -1.05 -4.53 -3.90
N ALA A 136 -0.29 -4.99 -4.89
CA ALA A 136 -0.85 -5.35 -6.19
C ALA A 136 -1.88 -6.49 -6.07
N GLY A 137 -1.59 -7.52 -5.26
CA GLY A 137 -2.55 -8.59 -4.95
C GLY A 137 -3.80 -8.07 -4.23
N MET A 138 -3.64 -7.14 -3.29
CA MET A 138 -4.78 -6.50 -2.60
C MET A 138 -5.61 -5.64 -3.55
N ALA A 139 -5.02 -4.97 -4.54
CA ALA A 139 -5.76 -4.21 -5.53
C ALA A 139 -6.67 -5.12 -6.37
N ILE A 140 -6.14 -6.24 -6.85
CA ILE A 140 -6.93 -7.25 -7.59
C ILE A 140 -8.04 -7.83 -6.69
N ALA A 141 -7.69 -8.26 -5.47
CA ALA A 141 -8.63 -8.84 -4.53
C ALA A 141 -9.73 -7.84 -4.14
N SER A 142 -9.41 -6.55 -4.04
CA SER A 142 -10.38 -5.49 -3.74
C SER A 142 -11.41 -5.35 -4.85
N VAL A 143 -10.99 -5.32 -6.12
CA VAL A 143 -11.90 -5.28 -7.28
C VAL A 143 -12.83 -6.51 -7.25
N LEU A 144 -12.26 -7.71 -7.15
CA LEU A 144 -13.04 -8.95 -7.18
C LEU A 144 -14.07 -9.01 -6.05
N LYS A 145 -13.66 -8.70 -4.81
CA LYS A 145 -14.55 -8.78 -3.65
C LYS A 145 -15.69 -7.77 -3.72
N THR A 146 -15.40 -6.53 -4.13
CA THR A 146 -16.43 -5.48 -4.20
C THR A 146 -17.41 -5.72 -5.35
N GLU A 147 -16.95 -6.14 -6.53
CA GLU A 147 -17.83 -6.38 -7.68
C GLU A 147 -18.66 -7.67 -7.55
N THR A 148 -18.10 -8.72 -6.92
CA THR A 148 -18.83 -10.00 -6.73
C THR A 148 -19.64 -10.05 -5.44
N GLY A 149 -19.42 -9.11 -4.51
CA GLY A 149 -19.92 -9.16 -3.13
C GLY A 149 -19.33 -10.31 -2.30
N TRP A 150 -18.51 -11.19 -2.89
CA TRP A 150 -18.02 -12.39 -2.22
C TRP A 150 -16.94 -12.06 -1.19
N GLY A 151 -17.22 -12.34 0.08
CA GLY A 151 -16.28 -12.09 1.17
C GLY A 151 -15.98 -10.60 1.40
N TRP A 152 -16.84 -9.70 0.91
CA TRP A 152 -16.79 -8.28 1.22
C TRP A 152 -17.40 -8.04 2.61
N THR A 153 -16.54 -8.21 3.60
CA THR A 153 -16.91 -8.19 5.02
C THR A 153 -16.02 -7.23 5.80
N TRP A 154 -16.49 -6.82 6.96
CA TRP A 154 -15.69 -6.14 7.97
C TRP A 154 -16.00 -6.63 9.38
N ARG A 155 -15.01 -7.23 10.05
CA ARG A 155 -15.12 -7.73 11.44
C ARG A 155 -16.33 -8.67 11.60
N GLY A 156 -16.52 -9.56 10.62
CA GLY A 156 -17.59 -10.55 10.63
C GLY A 156 -18.96 -10.05 10.20
N ARG A 157 -19.10 -8.78 9.80
CA ARG A 157 -20.33 -8.24 9.20
C ARG A 157 -20.19 -8.12 7.69
N GLN A 158 -21.25 -8.39 6.94
CA GLN A 158 -21.27 -8.06 5.52
C GLN A 158 -21.37 -6.55 5.36
N LEU A 159 -20.66 -6.04 4.35
CA LEU A 159 -20.70 -4.63 4.02
C LEU A 159 -21.85 -4.39 3.04
N GLU A 160 -22.59 -3.32 3.29
CA GLU A 160 -23.66 -2.86 2.41
C GLU A 160 -23.15 -1.66 1.60
N GLU A 161 -23.74 -1.44 0.43
CA GLU A 161 -23.42 -0.29 -0.42
C GLU A 161 -23.77 1.06 0.23
#